data_AF-A0A5M4B5B2-F1
#
_entry.id   AF-A0A5M4B5B2-F1
#
_cell.length_a   1.000
_cell.length_b   1.000
_cell.length_c   1.000
_cell.angle_alpha   90.00
_cell.angle_beta   90.00
_cell.angle_gamma   90.00
#
_symmetry.space_group_name_H-M   'P 1'
#
loop_
_entity.id
_entity.type
_entity.pdbx_description
1 polymer ?
#
loop_
_entity_poly.entity_id
_entity_poly.type
_entity_poly.pdbx_seq_one_letter_code
_entity_poly.pdbx_strand_id
1 'polypeptide(L)'
;MKKIYKEKYTHLWENSTWVICPDCQQNAIIHYTGDFFSNHSILKCNHCGLVKKSGDLLIFNLIIKLNCPFCGNSIEIKQANVKEKQSLINIKCRKCDNLLSVKPRYQPNYSTLYADKVNGLMCDNTFGLPYFFQENVRGNLFWAKNDKHLLEIENYISSDLRPRKGMTMVAKLPTFIKIKKNKEIVLKILEKWKKSYK
;
A
#
# COMPACT_ATOMS: atom_id res chain seq x y z
N MET A 1 -8.15 38.57 -14.61
CA MET A 1 -8.40 38.36 -13.16
C MET A 1 -7.39 37.35 -12.63
N LYS A 2 -6.71 37.61 -11.49
CA LYS A 2 -5.80 36.63 -10.88
C LYS A 2 -6.59 35.44 -10.34
N LYS A 3 -6.19 34.21 -10.65
CA LYS A 3 -6.86 33.01 -10.12
C LYS A 3 -6.47 32.83 -8.66
N ILE A 4 -7.47 32.84 -7.77
CA ILE A 4 -7.27 32.62 -6.33
C ILE A 4 -7.66 31.18 -6.00
N TYR A 5 -6.75 30.45 -5.38
CA TYR A 5 -7.03 29.11 -4.89
C TYR A 5 -8.06 29.17 -3.75
N LYS A 6 -9.13 28.38 -3.89
CA LYS A 6 -10.12 28.15 -2.83
C LYS A 6 -9.96 26.73 -2.35
N GLU A 7 -9.51 26.61 -1.11
CA GLU A 7 -9.29 25.33 -0.44
C GLU A 7 -10.59 24.54 -0.28
N LYS A 8 -10.55 23.26 -0.67
CA LYS A 8 -11.64 22.31 -0.44
C LYS A 8 -11.18 21.25 0.54
N TYR A 9 -11.94 21.03 1.61
CA TYR A 9 -11.69 19.89 2.48
C TYR A 9 -11.98 18.62 1.70
N THR A 10 -10.93 17.91 1.31
CA THR A 10 -11.03 16.72 0.46
C THR A 10 -10.55 15.52 1.26
N HIS A 11 -11.45 14.58 1.56
CA HIS A 11 -11.13 13.30 2.17
C HIS A 11 -10.37 12.44 1.15
N LEU A 12 -9.07 12.64 1.01
CA LEU A 12 -8.25 11.91 0.04
C LEU A 12 -8.10 10.42 0.39
N TRP A 13 -8.33 10.07 1.66
CA TRP A 13 -8.15 8.74 2.24
C TRP A 13 -9.33 7.79 2.01
N GLU A 14 -10.52 8.31 1.70
CA GLU A 14 -11.72 7.51 1.41
C GLU A 14 -11.77 7.02 -0.04
N ASN A 15 -10.84 7.49 -0.87
CA ASN A 15 -10.86 7.23 -2.29
C ASN A 15 -9.88 6.11 -2.65
N SER A 16 -10.22 5.39 -3.71
CA SER A 16 -9.37 4.36 -4.29
C SER A 16 -7.96 4.86 -4.62
N THR A 17 -6.97 3.98 -4.58
CA THR A 17 -5.58 4.27 -4.95
C THR A 17 -5.24 3.63 -6.29
N TRP A 18 -4.59 4.39 -7.16
CA TRP A 18 -4.18 3.95 -8.49
C TRP A 18 -2.74 3.47 -8.45
N VAL A 19 -2.51 2.23 -8.89
CA VAL A 19 -1.20 1.57 -8.87
C VAL A 19 -0.89 0.96 -10.23
N ILE A 20 0.37 0.60 -10.43
CA ILE A 20 0.79 -0.19 -11.59
C ILE A 20 0.42 -1.65 -11.35
N CYS A 21 -0.28 -2.25 -12.30
CA CYS A 21 -0.61 -3.67 -12.27
C CYS A 21 0.67 -4.51 -12.35
N PRO A 22 0.90 -5.46 -11.42
CA PRO A 22 2.09 -6.31 -11.48
C PRO A 22 2.10 -7.25 -12.70
N ASP A 23 0.93 -7.60 -13.25
CA ASP A 23 0.82 -8.63 -14.30
C ASP A 23 0.89 -8.04 -15.72
N CYS A 24 0.30 -6.85 -15.94
CA CYS A 24 0.24 -6.23 -17.27
C CYS A 24 0.88 -4.84 -17.35
N GLN A 25 1.42 -4.31 -16.25
CA GLN A 25 2.03 -2.98 -16.15
C GLN A 25 1.11 -1.79 -16.49
N GLN A 26 -0.15 -2.04 -16.83
CA GLN A 26 -1.18 -1.02 -17.00
C GLN A 26 -1.71 -0.53 -15.64
N ASN A 27 -2.59 0.46 -15.64
CA ASN A 27 -3.21 0.92 -14.39
C ASN A 27 -4.07 -0.18 -13.72
N ALA A 28 -4.06 -0.15 -12.39
CA ALA A 28 -4.94 -0.94 -11.55
C ALA A 28 -5.41 -0.07 -10.38
N ILE A 29 -6.55 -0.43 -9.81
CA ILE A 29 -7.24 0.35 -8.78
C ILE A 29 -7.39 -0.49 -7.53
N ILE A 30 -6.94 0.06 -6.41
CA ILE A 30 -7.17 -0.49 -5.07
C ILE A 30 -8.41 0.17 -4.49
N HIS A 31 -9.43 -0.63 -4.20
CA HIS A 31 -10.65 -0.21 -3.52
C HIS A 31 -10.57 -0.57 -2.04
N TYR A 32 -10.84 0.40 -1.17
CA TYR A 32 -10.91 0.20 0.28
C TYR A 32 -12.38 -0.02 0.68
N THR A 33 -12.70 -1.14 1.34
CA THR A 33 -14.09 -1.51 1.67
C THR A 33 -14.52 -1.22 3.12
N GLY A 34 -13.79 -0.36 3.87
CA GLY A 34 -14.03 -0.02 5.31
C GLY A 34 -13.76 -1.21 6.26
N ASP A 35 -13.52 -1.12 7.58
CA ASP A 35 -13.09 -0.07 8.53
C ASP A 35 -11.81 -0.61 9.24
N PHE A 36 -10.87 0.27 9.59
CA PHE A 36 -9.78 0.14 10.57
C PHE A 36 -8.90 -1.14 10.66
N PHE A 37 -8.93 -2.08 9.71
CA PHE A 37 -7.98 -3.20 9.66
C PHE A 37 -7.53 -3.56 8.24
N SER A 38 -6.30 -4.03 8.11
CA SER A 38 -5.53 -4.32 6.89
C SER A 38 -6.15 -5.35 5.91
N ASN A 39 -7.37 -5.82 6.13
CA ASN A 39 -7.98 -6.98 5.45
C ASN A 39 -9.09 -6.64 4.45
N HIS A 40 -9.30 -5.36 4.15
CA HIS A 40 -10.45 -4.91 3.37
C HIS A 40 -10.07 -4.09 2.11
N SER A 41 -8.87 -4.33 1.56
CA SER A 41 -8.49 -3.73 0.28
C SER A 41 -8.56 -4.76 -0.84
N ILE A 42 -9.13 -4.37 -1.98
CA ILE A 42 -9.21 -5.20 -3.17
C ILE A 42 -8.52 -4.47 -4.32
N LEU A 43 -7.45 -5.06 -4.83
CA LEU A 43 -6.81 -4.65 -6.07
C LEU A 43 -7.61 -5.23 -7.24
N LYS A 44 -7.99 -4.38 -8.20
CA LYS A 44 -8.63 -4.76 -9.46
C LYS A 44 -7.90 -4.11 -10.63
N CYS A 45 -7.57 -4.88 -11.66
CA CYS A 45 -7.07 -4.37 -12.93
C CYS A 45 -8.12 -4.56 -14.02
N ASN A 46 -8.52 -3.47 -14.68
CA ASN A 46 -9.50 -3.51 -15.76
C ASN A 46 -8.91 -3.98 -17.10
N HIS A 47 -7.57 -4.02 -17.23
CA HIS A 47 -6.89 -4.42 -18.45
C HIS A 47 -6.70 -5.94 -18.53
N CYS A 48 -6.12 -6.57 -17.50
CA CYS A 48 -5.87 -8.01 -17.49
C CYS A 48 -6.85 -8.83 -16.63
N GLY A 49 -7.76 -8.17 -15.92
CA GLY A 49 -8.73 -8.84 -15.04
C GLY A 49 -8.17 -9.30 -13.69
N LEU A 50 -6.93 -8.93 -13.34
CA LEU A 50 -6.33 -9.28 -12.06
C LEU A 50 -7.19 -8.80 -10.89
N VAL A 51 -7.49 -9.70 -9.95
CA VAL A 51 -8.12 -9.38 -8.67
C VAL A 51 -7.28 -9.99 -7.53
N LYS A 52 -6.85 -9.16 -6.57
CA LYS A 52 -6.15 -9.60 -5.34
C LYS A 52 -6.80 -8.99 -4.11
N LYS A 53 -7.00 -9.77 -3.06
CA LYS A 53 -7.52 -9.28 -1.78
C LYS A 53 -6.36 -9.11 -0.79
N SER A 54 -6.42 -8.10 0.06
CA SER A 54 -5.38 -7.90 1.07
C SER A 54 -5.33 -9.05 2.10
N GLY A 55 -6.44 -9.75 2.31
CA GLY A 55 -6.48 -11.00 3.09
C GLY A 55 -5.57 -12.09 2.55
N ASP A 56 -5.30 -12.13 1.24
CA ASP A 56 -4.39 -13.11 0.61
C ASP A 56 -2.92 -12.84 0.96
N LEU A 57 -2.62 -11.64 1.48
CA LEU A 57 -1.29 -11.24 1.95
C LEU A 57 -1.04 -11.59 3.41
N LEU A 58 -2.04 -12.11 4.14
CA LEU A 58 -1.89 -12.50 5.54
C LEU A 58 -0.92 -13.67 5.66
N ILE A 59 0.21 -13.41 6.28
CA ILE A 59 1.18 -14.41 6.68
C ILE A 59 1.14 -14.60 8.20
N PHE A 60 1.43 -15.82 8.65
CA PHE A 60 1.38 -16.21 10.04
C PHE A 60 2.73 -16.75 10.49
N ASN A 61 3.05 -16.50 11.75
CA ASN A 61 4.07 -17.24 12.48
C ASN A 61 3.38 -18.44 13.14
N LEU A 62 3.79 -19.63 12.72
CA LEU A 62 3.41 -20.89 13.33
C LEU A 62 4.30 -21.14 14.55
N ILE A 63 3.67 -21.41 15.69
CA ILE A 63 4.34 -21.68 16.96
C ILE A 63 3.75 -22.96 17.54
N ILE A 64 4.62 -23.91 17.83
CA ILE A 64 4.31 -25.14 18.56
C ILE A 64 5.21 -25.15 19.79
N LYS A 65 4.61 -25.18 20.97
CA LYS A 65 5.32 -25.31 22.25
C LYS A 65 4.58 -26.31 23.13
N LEU A 66 5.16 -27.49 23.33
CA LEU A 66 4.61 -28.55 24.17
C LEU A 66 5.71 -29.49 24.67
N ASN A 67 5.39 -30.26 25.69
CA ASN A 67 6.22 -31.37 26.12
C ASN A 67 5.71 -32.67 25.48
N CYS A 68 6.62 -33.50 24.98
CA CYS A 68 6.29 -34.79 24.41
C CYS A 68 5.57 -35.65 25.47
N PRO A 69 4.37 -36.17 25.18
CA PRO A 69 3.61 -36.99 26.14
C PRO A 69 4.29 -38.34 26.45
N PHE A 70 5.17 -38.83 25.57
CA PHE A 70 5.83 -40.13 25.74
C PHE A 70 7.15 -40.08 26.53
N CYS A 71 7.89 -38.97 26.47
CA CYS A 71 9.24 -38.89 27.06
C CYS A 71 9.52 -37.60 27.83
N GLY A 72 8.53 -36.71 27.95
CA GLY A 72 8.65 -35.42 28.65
C GLY A 72 9.52 -34.39 27.94
N ASN A 73 10.12 -34.71 26.78
CA ASN A 73 11.02 -33.80 26.08
C ASN A 73 10.29 -32.54 25.61
N SER A 74 10.83 -31.36 25.93
CA SER A 74 10.30 -30.08 25.44
C SER A 74 10.50 -29.95 23.93
N ILE A 75 9.43 -29.56 23.22
CA ILE A 75 9.43 -29.32 21.78
C ILE A 75 8.98 -27.89 21.55
N GLU A 76 9.86 -27.10 20.93
CA GLU A 76 9.56 -25.74 20.47
C GLU A 76 9.88 -25.64 18.97
N ILE A 77 8.85 -25.40 18.15
CA ILE A 77 8.98 -25.19 16.71
C ILE A 77 8.37 -23.83 16.38
N LYS A 78 9.15 -22.99 15.70
CA LYS A 78 8.72 -21.71 15.17
C LYS A 78 8.98 -21.69 13.67
N GLN A 79 7.95 -21.38 12.88
CA GLN A 79 8.07 -21.20 11.44
C GLN A 79 7.40 -19.88 11.05
N ALA A 80 8.16 -19.01 10.40
CA ALA A 80 7.66 -17.72 9.92
C ALA A 80 7.05 -17.86 8.51
N ASN A 81 6.28 -16.84 8.11
CA ASN A 81 5.76 -16.66 6.74
C ASN A 81 4.86 -17.79 6.23
N VAL A 82 4.09 -18.42 7.13
CA VAL A 82 3.12 -19.45 6.76
C VAL A 82 1.86 -18.80 6.21
N LYS A 83 1.47 -19.13 4.98
CA LYS A 83 0.25 -18.60 4.33
C LYS A 83 -1.01 -19.35 4.76
N GLU A 84 -0.91 -20.67 4.89
CA GLU A 84 -2.06 -21.54 5.14
C GLU A 84 -2.10 -22.05 6.58
N LYS A 85 -3.28 -22.00 7.20
CA LYS A 85 -3.49 -22.56 8.54
C LYS A 85 -3.88 -24.02 8.43
N GLN A 86 -3.09 -24.88 9.04
CA GLN A 86 -3.40 -26.29 9.20
C GLN A 86 -3.98 -26.51 10.61
N SER A 87 -5.08 -27.26 10.69
CA SER A 87 -5.72 -27.57 11.97
C SER A 87 -4.86 -28.49 12.83
N LEU A 88 -4.12 -29.40 12.20
CA LEU A 88 -3.23 -30.38 12.83
C LEU A 88 -1.96 -30.53 11.99
N ILE A 89 -0.83 -30.69 12.68
CA ILE A 89 0.48 -30.92 12.08
C ILE A 89 1.12 -32.12 12.76
N ASN A 90 1.71 -33.00 11.96
CA ASN A 90 2.45 -34.14 12.47
C ASN A 90 3.91 -33.76 12.69
N ILE A 91 4.39 -33.91 13.92
CA ILE A 91 5.76 -33.63 14.31
C ILE A 91 6.40 -34.89 14.89
N LYS A 92 7.68 -35.10 14.60
CA LYS A 92 8.46 -36.22 15.16
C LYS A 92 9.24 -35.74 16.38
N CYS A 93 9.09 -36.43 17.51
CA CYS A 93 9.90 -36.15 18.69
C CYS A 93 11.37 -36.53 18.44
N ARG A 94 12.30 -35.57 18.56
CA ARG A 94 13.74 -35.83 18.34
C ARG A 94 14.39 -36.79 19.36
N LYS A 95 13.74 -37.04 20.49
CA LYS A 95 14.29 -37.88 21.58
C LYS A 95 13.78 -39.31 21.57
N CYS A 96 12.51 -39.52 21.28
CA CYS A 96 11.86 -40.85 21.35
C CYS A 96 11.27 -41.31 20.00
N ASP A 97 11.49 -40.52 18.94
CA ASP A 97 11.03 -40.77 17.58
C ASP A 97 9.52 -40.94 17.36
N ASN A 98 8.70 -40.85 18.40
CA ASN A 98 7.24 -40.88 18.29
C ASN A 98 6.70 -39.72 17.46
N LEU A 99 5.69 -40.02 16.64
CA LEU A 99 4.92 -39.06 15.88
C LEU A 99 3.79 -38.47 16.75
N LEU A 100 3.66 -37.16 16.74
CA LEU A 100 2.67 -36.40 17.48
C LEU A 100 1.82 -35.59 16.51
N SER A 101 0.51 -35.69 16.61
CA SER A 101 -0.41 -34.80 15.90
C SER A 101 -0.79 -33.64 16.82
N VAL A 102 -0.39 -32.43 16.47
CA VAL A 102 -0.50 -31.26 17.34
C VAL A 102 -1.26 -30.13 16.66
N LYS A 103 -2.06 -29.40 17.43
CA LYS A 103 -2.71 -28.18 16.96
C LYS A 103 -1.75 -27.00 17.11
N PRO A 104 -1.25 -26.41 16.01
CA PRO A 104 -0.34 -25.26 16.07
C PRO A 104 -1.06 -23.98 16.53
N ARG A 105 -0.31 -23.07 17.13
CA ARG A 105 -0.74 -21.69 17.37
C ARG A 105 -0.26 -20.81 16.21
N TYR A 106 -1.19 -20.13 15.55
CA TYR A 106 -0.87 -19.13 14.53
C TYR A 106 -0.96 -17.73 15.09
N GLN A 107 0.09 -16.95 14.97
CA GLN A 107 0.09 -15.52 15.26
C GLN A 107 0.21 -14.75 13.94
N PRO A 108 -0.66 -13.76 13.66
CA PRO A 108 -0.52 -12.95 12.46
C PRO A 108 0.83 -12.23 12.48
N ASN A 109 1.59 -12.40 11.40
CA ASN A 109 2.82 -11.67 11.19
C ASN A 109 2.49 -10.48 10.28
N TYR A 110 2.25 -9.33 10.90
CA TYR A 110 2.22 -8.08 10.17
C TYR A 110 3.66 -7.67 9.92
N SER A 111 4.41 -8.42 9.10
CA SER A 111 5.67 -7.94 8.57
C SER A 111 5.30 -6.79 7.64
N THR A 112 5.20 -5.62 8.25
CA THR A 112 5.04 -4.29 7.71
C THR A 112 5.15 -4.25 6.19
N LEU A 113 4.00 -4.25 5.52
CA LEU A 113 3.85 -3.82 4.11
C LEU A 113 4.16 -2.31 3.94
N TYR A 114 4.89 -1.71 4.88
CA TYR A 114 5.32 -0.32 4.93
C TYR A 114 6.63 -0.17 4.15
N ALA A 115 6.60 -0.47 2.86
CA ALA A 115 7.57 0.13 1.98
C ALA A 115 6.93 1.39 1.41
N ASP A 116 6.97 2.49 2.17
CA ASP A 116 6.58 3.81 1.62
C ASP A 116 7.44 4.13 0.38
N LYS A 117 8.61 3.49 0.24
CA LYS A 117 9.42 3.50 -0.99
C LYS A 117 10.00 2.13 -1.32
N VAL A 118 9.69 1.61 -2.50
CA VAL A 118 10.39 0.45 -3.10
C VAL A 118 11.18 0.97 -4.30
N ASN A 119 12.50 0.74 -4.34
CA ASN A 119 13.38 1.17 -5.43
C ASN A 119 13.26 2.67 -5.79
N GLY A 120 13.02 3.52 -4.80
CA GLY A 120 12.87 4.97 -5.00
C GLY A 120 11.51 5.41 -5.55
N LEU A 121 10.57 4.49 -5.78
CA LEU A 121 9.18 4.77 -6.17
C LEU A 121 8.27 4.83 -4.95
N MET A 122 7.21 5.63 -5.02
CA MET A 122 6.19 5.70 -3.98
C MET A 122 5.19 4.55 -4.17
N CYS A 123 4.90 3.83 -3.10
CA CYS A 123 4.08 2.63 -3.13
C CYS A 123 2.84 2.74 -2.22
N ASP A 124 1.85 1.89 -2.48
CA ASP A 124 0.69 1.75 -1.62
C ASP A 124 1.03 0.92 -0.37
N ASN A 125 0.40 1.28 0.76
CA ASN A 125 0.68 0.66 2.06
C ASN A 125 0.04 -0.73 2.24
N THR A 126 -0.77 -1.20 1.29
CA THR A 126 -1.47 -2.49 1.39
C THR A 126 -0.83 -3.58 0.55
N PHE A 127 -0.54 -3.33 -0.72
CA PHE A 127 0.04 -4.31 -1.65
C PHE A 127 1.51 -4.02 -1.95
N GLY A 128 2.06 -2.88 -1.50
CA GLY A 128 3.44 -2.47 -1.80
C GLY A 128 3.66 -2.14 -3.28
N LEU A 129 2.58 -1.86 -4.02
CA LEU A 129 2.65 -1.60 -5.46
C LEU A 129 2.92 -0.12 -5.72
N PRO A 130 3.77 0.20 -6.72
CA PRO A 130 4.07 1.58 -7.07
C PRO A 130 2.81 2.32 -7.56
N TYR A 131 2.63 3.57 -7.14
CA TYR A 131 1.55 4.42 -7.64
C TYR A 131 1.64 4.57 -9.17
N PHE A 132 0.48 4.62 -9.82
CA PHE A 132 0.41 4.81 -11.26
C PHE A 132 0.85 6.22 -11.66
N PHE A 133 0.50 7.22 -10.85
CA PHE A 133 0.92 8.61 -11.05
C PHE A 133 2.19 8.88 -10.27
N GLN A 134 3.33 8.68 -10.91
CA GLN A 134 4.61 9.15 -10.37
C GLN A 134 5.65 9.41 -11.46
N GLU A 135 6.50 10.41 -11.24
CA GLU A 135 7.53 10.84 -12.18
C GLU A 135 8.66 11.58 -11.44
N ASN A 136 9.90 11.44 -11.92
CA ASN A 136 11.02 12.17 -11.34
C ASN A 136 11.10 13.59 -11.91
N VAL A 137 11.11 14.59 -11.02
CA VAL A 137 11.26 16.00 -11.35
C VAL A 137 12.54 16.53 -10.72
N ARG A 138 13.62 16.58 -11.52
CA ARG A 138 14.94 17.09 -11.10
C ARG A 138 15.45 16.42 -9.81
N GLY A 139 15.45 15.09 -9.79
CA GLY A 139 15.88 14.29 -8.63
C GLY A 139 14.82 14.13 -7.54
N ASN A 140 13.67 14.79 -7.65
CA ASN A 140 12.59 14.68 -6.67
C ASN A 140 11.42 13.88 -7.22
N LEU A 141 10.96 12.88 -6.48
CA LEU A 141 9.80 12.09 -6.89
C LEU A 141 8.50 12.89 -6.71
N PHE A 142 7.80 13.13 -7.81
CA PHE A 142 6.45 13.66 -7.82
C PHE A 142 5.46 12.50 -7.98
N TRP A 143 4.39 12.48 -7.19
CA TRP A 143 3.39 11.41 -7.24
C TRP A 143 2.00 11.89 -6.83
N ALA A 144 0.97 11.15 -7.26
CA ALA A 144 -0.41 11.32 -6.84
C ALA A 144 -1.07 9.94 -6.60
N LYS A 145 -2.13 9.90 -5.78
CA LYS A 145 -2.80 8.64 -5.40
C LYS A 145 -3.95 8.29 -6.34
N ASN A 146 -4.67 9.30 -6.80
CA ASN A 146 -5.87 9.18 -7.62
C ASN A 146 -6.13 10.51 -8.35
N ASP A 147 -7.16 10.49 -9.18
CA ASP A 147 -7.69 11.61 -9.95
C ASP A 147 -8.07 12.81 -9.07
N LYS A 148 -8.71 12.59 -7.91
CA LYS A 148 -9.06 13.68 -6.97
C LYS A 148 -7.81 14.37 -6.42
N HIS A 149 -6.79 13.59 -6.05
CA HIS A 149 -5.51 14.14 -5.60
C HIS A 149 -4.86 14.98 -6.71
N LEU A 150 -4.87 14.45 -7.94
CA LEU A 150 -4.33 15.12 -9.11
C LEU A 150 -5.02 16.47 -9.39
N LEU A 151 -6.36 16.49 -9.35
CA LEU A 151 -7.17 17.70 -9.55
C LEU A 151 -6.89 18.76 -8.48
N GLU A 152 -6.73 18.35 -7.22
CA GLU A 152 -6.45 19.28 -6.12
C GLU A 152 -5.06 19.91 -6.27
N ILE A 153 -4.05 19.12 -6.62
CA ILE A 153 -2.69 19.61 -6.90
C ILE A 153 -2.72 20.62 -8.05
N GLU A 154 -3.40 20.31 -9.15
CA GLU A 154 -3.49 21.19 -10.31
C GLU A 154 -4.24 22.49 -9.99
N ASN A 155 -5.35 22.41 -9.26
CA ASN A 155 -6.10 23.60 -8.82
C ASN A 155 -5.22 24.53 -7.98
N TYR A 156 -4.40 23.98 -7.10
CA TYR A 156 -3.46 24.73 -6.30
C TYR A 156 -2.34 25.35 -7.14
N ILE A 157 -1.68 24.57 -8.01
CA ILE A 157 -0.52 25.03 -8.79
C ILE A 157 -0.90 26.02 -9.89
N SER A 158 -2.07 25.85 -10.52
CA SER A 158 -2.56 26.75 -11.55
C SER A 158 -2.93 28.14 -11.00
N SER A 159 -3.22 28.25 -9.71
CA SER A 159 -3.61 29.50 -9.07
C SER A 159 -2.44 30.46 -8.85
N ASP A 160 -2.68 31.76 -9.02
CA ASP A 160 -1.68 32.83 -8.85
C ASP A 160 -1.54 33.20 -7.36
N LEU A 161 -2.66 33.25 -6.65
CA LEU A 161 -2.73 33.49 -5.21
C LEU A 161 -3.12 32.21 -4.48
N ARG A 162 -2.29 31.82 -3.51
CA ARG A 162 -2.36 30.54 -2.79
C ARG A 162 -2.38 30.79 -1.27
N PRO A 163 -3.46 31.39 -0.75
CA PRO A 163 -3.58 31.62 0.69
C PRO A 163 -3.62 30.26 1.42
N ARG A 164 -2.88 30.13 2.53
CA ARG A 164 -2.95 28.96 3.40
C ARG A 164 -4.08 29.13 4.41
N LYS A 165 -4.91 28.10 4.60
CA LYS A 165 -5.75 27.97 5.80
C LYS A 165 -5.41 26.67 6.53
N GLY A 166 -4.68 26.77 7.63
CA GLY A 166 -4.36 25.61 8.46
C GLY A 166 -3.46 24.57 7.78
N MET A 167 -3.53 23.33 8.27
CA MET A 167 -2.62 22.24 7.90
C MET A 167 -3.31 21.21 6.99
N THR A 168 -3.49 21.59 5.74
CA THR A 168 -4.19 20.79 4.71
C THR A 168 -3.25 19.97 3.84
N MET A 169 -3.79 19.19 2.90
CA MET A 169 -2.96 18.39 1.98
C MET A 169 -2.01 19.28 1.16
N VAL A 170 -2.49 20.39 0.62
CA VAL A 170 -1.64 21.30 -0.18
C VAL A 170 -0.52 21.94 0.65
N ALA A 171 -0.72 22.08 1.97
CA ALA A 171 0.35 22.50 2.87
C ALA A 171 1.47 21.46 2.95
N LYS A 172 1.11 20.17 2.97
CA LYS A 172 2.01 18.99 3.02
C LYS A 172 2.68 18.67 1.69
N LEU A 173 2.30 19.32 0.58
CA LEU A 173 2.97 19.11 -0.70
C LEU A 173 4.47 19.42 -0.60
N PRO A 174 5.33 18.60 -1.22
CA PRO A 174 6.76 18.88 -1.33
C PRO A 174 7.08 20.30 -1.80
N THR A 175 8.12 20.90 -1.24
CA THR A 175 8.55 22.27 -1.56
C THR A 175 8.84 22.44 -3.05
N PHE A 176 9.48 21.45 -3.69
CA PHE A 176 9.84 21.51 -5.12
C PHE A 176 8.61 21.70 -6.04
N ILE A 177 7.45 21.19 -5.65
CA ILE A 177 6.19 21.34 -6.39
C ILE A 177 5.65 22.77 -6.26
N LYS A 178 5.85 23.40 -5.10
CA LYS A 178 5.28 24.71 -4.76
C LYS A 178 6.06 25.88 -5.40
N ILE A 179 7.32 25.66 -5.77
CA ILE A 179 8.21 26.67 -6.36
C ILE A 179 7.72 27.08 -7.76
N LYS A 180 7.65 28.40 -8.01
CA LYS A 180 7.16 28.97 -9.28
C LYS A 180 7.94 28.47 -10.51
N LYS A 181 9.26 28.28 -10.40
CA LYS A 181 10.14 27.76 -11.47
C LYS A 181 9.73 26.35 -11.97
N ASN A 182 9.07 25.56 -11.12
CA ASN A 182 8.63 24.21 -11.49
C ASN A 182 7.16 24.16 -11.93
N LYS A 183 6.43 25.29 -11.89
CA LYS A 183 4.98 25.36 -12.21
C LYS A 183 4.67 24.74 -13.56
N GLU A 184 5.37 25.16 -14.61
CA GLU A 184 5.12 24.69 -15.98
C GLU A 184 5.41 23.19 -16.15
N ILE A 185 6.52 22.71 -15.58
CA ILE A 185 6.91 21.30 -15.65
C ILE A 185 5.88 20.43 -14.92
N VAL A 186 5.46 20.84 -13.72
CA VAL A 186 4.47 20.08 -12.95
C VAL A 186 3.11 20.07 -13.64
N LEU A 187 2.66 21.20 -14.21
CA LEU A 187 1.40 21.24 -14.97
C LEU A 187 1.43 20.33 -16.20
N LYS A 188 2.55 20.29 -16.95
CA LYS A 188 2.71 19.35 -18.07
C LYS A 188 2.60 17.89 -17.63
N ILE A 189 3.20 17.53 -16.50
CA ILE A 189 3.10 16.17 -15.94
C ILE A 189 1.65 15.84 -15.55
N LEU A 190 0.96 16.77 -14.88
CA LEU A 190 -0.44 16.60 -14.51
C LEU A 190 -1.35 16.41 -15.73
N GLU A 191 -1.13 17.17 -16.81
CA GLU A 191 -1.86 17.00 -18.07
C GLU A 191 -1.58 15.65 -18.73
N LYS A 192 -0.31 15.21 -18.76
CA LYS A 192 0.09 13.89 -19.26
C LYS A 192 -0.64 12.78 -18.50
N TRP A 193 -0.64 12.84 -17.17
CA TRP A 193 -1.35 11.89 -16.33
C TRP A 193 -2.85 11.91 -16.58
N LYS A 194 -3.48 13.09 -16.73
CA LYS A 194 -4.92 13.18 -17.09
C LYS A 194 -5.29 12.47 -18.39
N LYS A 195 -4.38 12.46 -19.36
CA LYS A 195 -4.59 11.79 -20.66
C LYS A 195 -4.37 10.28 -20.59
N SER A 196 -3.68 9.76 -19.57
CA SER A 196 -3.34 8.34 -19.49
C SER A 196 -4.44 7.45 -18.89
N TYR A 197 -5.51 8.04 -18.36
CA TYR A 197 -6.63 7.30 -17.77
C TYR A 197 -8.02 7.74 -18.25
N LYS A 198 -8.08 8.67 -19.20
CA LYS A 198 -9.29 8.97 -19.97
C LYS A 198 -9.38 8.00 -21.12
#